data_AF-A0A3S0A5R5-F1
#
_entry.id   AF-A0A3S0A5R5-F1
#
_cell.length_a   1.000
_cell.length_b   1.000
_cell.length_c   1.000
_cell.angle_alpha   90.00
_cell.angle_beta   90.00
_cell.angle_gamma   90.00
#
_symmetry.space_group_name_H-M   'P 1'
#
loop_
_entity.id
_entity.type
_entity.pdbx_description
1 polymer ?
#
loop_
_entity_poly.entity_id
_entity_poly.type
_entity_poly.pdbx_seq_one_letter_code
_entity_poly.pdbx_strand_id
1 'polypeptide(L)'
;MKDFKALINSWPLPAIDAFEGKQIVYKFDDFDIKSPQITDYYADDYGAKFCLYDLETQEALVSIGFVDFPNSVNYLYKKNTLKIELVYIHQAHLRQHGIATYYIKKIQEYAMSQGIEQIRITVNTNACLFDGIDRRNTLPQQSLIQFYEGLENPKVPFYLLV
;
A
#
# COMPACT_ATOMS: atom_id res chain seq x y z
N MET A 1 -7.77 15.91 13.20
CA MET A 1 -7.65 15.78 11.73
C MET A 1 -6.40 14.97 11.47
N LYS A 2 -6.47 13.90 10.66
CA LYS A 2 -5.34 12.99 10.44
C LYS A 2 -4.52 13.55 9.29
N ASP A 3 -3.25 13.83 9.51
CA ASP A 3 -2.34 14.28 8.44
C ASP A 3 -1.59 13.06 7.89
N PHE A 4 -2.20 12.35 6.94
CA PHE A 4 -1.59 11.17 6.34
C PHE A 4 -0.33 11.51 5.54
N LYS A 5 -0.26 12.73 4.98
CA LYS A 5 0.92 13.18 4.24
C LYS A 5 2.12 13.32 5.19
N ALA A 6 1.95 13.96 6.34
CA ALA A 6 3.00 14.07 7.35
C ALA A 6 3.39 12.70 7.92
N LEU A 7 2.41 11.83 8.19
CA LEU A 7 2.66 10.46 8.66
C LEU A 7 3.55 9.69 7.68
N ILE A 8 3.17 9.65 6.40
CA ILE A 8 3.87 8.84 5.40
C ILE A 8 5.25 9.43 5.09
N ASN A 9 5.39 10.76 5.05
CA ASN A 9 6.69 11.41 4.93
C ASN A 9 7.64 11.14 6.11
N SER A 10 7.11 10.76 7.28
CA SER A 10 7.94 10.36 8.43
C SER A 10 8.48 8.94 8.34
N TRP A 11 7.95 8.11 7.42
CA TRP A 11 8.43 6.75 7.26
C TRP A 11 9.77 6.75 6.53
N PRO A 12 10.77 5.97 6.99
CA PRO A 12 11.97 5.78 6.20
C PRO A 12 11.63 4.99 4.92
N LEU A 13 12.43 5.17 3.88
CA LEU A 13 12.39 4.28 2.73
C LEU A 13 12.81 2.85 3.14
N PRO A 14 12.27 1.80 2.52
CA PRO A 14 12.74 0.44 2.78
C PRO A 14 14.20 0.31 2.34
N ALA A 15 15.04 -0.26 3.21
CA ALA A 15 16.44 -0.50 2.92
C ALA A 15 16.58 -1.68 1.95
N ILE A 16 16.59 -1.39 0.65
CA ILE A 16 16.80 -2.37 -0.43
C ILE A 16 17.85 -1.84 -1.40
N ASP A 17 18.68 -2.74 -1.91
CA ASP A 17 19.80 -2.40 -2.81
C ASP A 17 19.32 -1.69 -4.09
N ALA A 18 18.13 -2.05 -4.58
CA ALA A 18 17.55 -1.44 -5.78
C ALA A 18 17.22 0.05 -5.64
N PHE A 19 17.21 0.58 -4.41
CA PHE A 19 17.01 2.00 -4.12
C PHE A 19 18.32 2.75 -3.89
N GLU A 20 19.47 2.07 -3.86
CA GLU A 20 20.76 2.70 -3.67
C GLU A 20 21.06 3.69 -4.82
N GLY A 21 21.50 4.89 -4.44
CA GLY A 21 21.80 5.97 -5.39
C GLY A 21 20.58 6.66 -6.02
N LYS A 22 19.36 6.16 -5.81
CA LYS A 22 18.15 6.79 -6.34
C LYS A 22 17.67 7.94 -5.47
N GLN A 23 17.11 8.97 -6.11
CA GLN A 23 16.45 10.09 -5.45
C GLN A 23 14.96 9.82 -5.33
N ILE A 24 14.57 9.06 -4.30
CA ILE A 24 13.18 8.60 -4.11
C ILE A 24 12.46 9.48 -3.10
N VAL A 25 11.24 9.91 -3.43
CA VAL A 25 10.35 10.67 -2.54
C VAL A 25 8.97 10.02 -2.46
N TYR A 26 8.25 10.28 -1.37
CA TYR A 26 6.82 9.99 -1.31
C TYR A 26 6.04 11.06 -2.09
N LYS A 27 5.16 10.62 -2.99
CA LYS A 27 4.34 11.50 -3.81
C LYS A 27 2.86 11.15 -3.70
N PHE A 28 2.02 12.18 -3.67
CA PHE A 28 0.59 12.11 -3.33
C PHE A 28 -0.29 12.77 -4.39
N ASP A 29 0.23 12.95 -5.60
CA ASP A 29 -0.44 13.52 -6.76
C ASP A 29 0.17 12.92 -8.03
N ASP A 30 -0.51 13.10 -9.16
CA ASP A 30 -0.13 12.49 -10.44
C ASP A 30 0.85 13.36 -11.26
N PHE A 31 1.23 14.54 -10.75
CA PHE A 31 1.96 15.54 -11.52
C PHE A 31 3.36 15.04 -11.91
N ASP A 32 3.75 15.17 -13.18
CA ASP A 32 5.05 14.71 -13.71
C ASP A 32 5.33 13.20 -13.58
N ILE A 33 4.32 12.36 -13.33
CA ILE A 33 4.50 10.91 -13.39
C ILE A 33 4.38 10.46 -14.85
N LYS A 34 5.44 9.84 -15.39
CA LYS A 34 5.41 9.29 -16.75
C LYS A 34 4.54 8.03 -16.80
N SER A 35 3.57 8.03 -17.72
CA SER A 35 2.73 6.86 -18.09
C SER A 35 2.24 6.03 -16.90
N PRO A 36 1.49 6.62 -15.95
CA PRO A 36 1.10 5.92 -14.73
C PRO A 36 0.13 4.77 -15.03
N GLN A 37 0.50 3.54 -14.66
CA GLN A 37 -0.44 2.41 -14.56
C GLN A 37 -1.46 2.64 -13.42
N ILE A 38 -1.04 3.39 -12.40
CA ILE A 38 -1.84 3.74 -11.22
C ILE A 38 -1.88 5.26 -11.09
N THR A 39 -3.08 5.82 -11.11
CA THR A 39 -3.40 7.26 -11.02
C THR A 39 -4.12 7.62 -9.72
N ASP A 40 -4.58 8.86 -9.59
CA ASP A 40 -5.42 9.35 -8.50
C ASP A 40 -4.74 9.23 -7.14
N TYR A 41 -3.47 9.61 -7.06
CA TYR A 41 -2.79 9.73 -5.78
C TYR A 41 -3.41 10.87 -4.95
N TYR A 42 -3.51 10.66 -3.63
CA TYR A 42 -4.05 11.62 -2.68
C TYR A 42 -3.52 11.36 -1.26
N ALA A 43 -3.68 12.36 -0.40
CA ALA A 43 -3.68 12.19 1.05
C ALA A 43 -4.69 13.18 1.64
N ASP A 44 -5.68 12.67 2.35
CA ASP A 44 -6.73 13.46 2.99
C ASP A 44 -6.92 13.03 4.45
N ASP A 45 -8.08 13.29 5.04
CA ASP A 45 -8.36 12.91 6.44
C ASP A 45 -8.73 11.44 6.63
N TYR A 46 -9.06 10.75 5.53
CA TYR A 46 -9.65 9.42 5.52
C TYR A 46 -8.70 8.38 4.94
N GLY A 47 -7.64 8.77 4.28
CA GLY A 47 -6.64 7.83 3.80
C GLY A 47 -5.55 8.48 2.98
N ALA A 48 -4.78 7.62 2.34
CA ALA A 48 -3.82 8.04 1.36
C ALA A 48 -3.65 6.97 0.28
N LYS A 49 -3.47 7.45 -0.94
CA LYS A 49 -2.90 6.69 -2.06
C LYS A 49 -1.67 7.44 -2.53
N PHE A 50 -0.51 6.83 -2.38
CA PHE A 50 0.77 7.47 -2.65
C PHE A 50 1.70 6.53 -3.43
N CYS A 51 2.77 7.08 -3.97
CA CYS A 51 3.83 6.30 -4.57
C CYS A 51 5.23 6.66 -4.06
N LEU A 52 6.15 5.71 -4.20
CA LEU A 52 7.57 5.99 -4.24
C LEU A 52 7.93 6.46 -5.63
N TYR A 53 8.28 7.74 -5.74
CA TYR A 53 8.60 8.41 -7.00
C TYR A 53 10.09 8.61 -7.13
N ASP A 54 10.66 8.12 -8.23
CA ASP A 54 12.06 8.35 -8.60
C ASP A 54 12.17 9.68 -9.34
N LEU A 55 12.84 10.67 -8.74
CA LEU A 55 12.99 12.01 -9.28
C LEU A 55 13.80 12.04 -10.60
N GLU A 56 14.69 11.07 -10.81
CA GLU A 56 15.55 11.04 -11.99
C GLU A 56 14.81 10.48 -13.21
N THR A 57 14.11 9.37 -13.03
CA THR A 57 13.37 8.72 -14.13
C THR A 57 11.98 9.32 -14.34
N GLN A 58 11.44 9.97 -13.30
CA GLN A 58 10.06 10.46 -13.23
C GLN A 58 9.02 9.33 -13.25
N GLU A 59 9.36 8.19 -12.66
CA GLU A 59 8.51 6.99 -12.61
C GLU A 59 8.05 6.68 -11.20
N ALA A 60 6.85 6.13 -11.08
CA ALA A 60 6.39 5.49 -9.86
C ALA A 60 7.01 4.09 -9.75
N LEU A 61 7.74 3.83 -8.67
CA LEU A 61 8.35 2.53 -8.39
C LEU A 61 7.37 1.59 -7.68
N VAL A 62 6.61 2.15 -6.74
CA VAL A 62 5.69 1.44 -5.85
C VAL A 62 4.49 2.33 -5.56
N SER A 63 3.26 1.79 -5.62
CA SER A 63 2.04 2.49 -5.23
C SER A 63 1.36 1.78 -4.07
N ILE A 64 1.00 2.53 -3.04
CA ILE A 64 0.35 2.03 -1.82
C ILE A 64 -0.90 2.87 -1.59
N GLY A 65 -2.01 2.22 -1.27
CA GLY A 65 -3.28 2.87 -0.98
C GLY A 65 -3.98 2.23 0.20
N PHE A 66 -4.45 3.05 1.15
CA PHE A 66 -5.26 2.60 2.26
C PHE A 66 -6.24 3.69 2.73
N VAL A 67 -7.36 3.23 3.30
CA VAL A 67 -8.44 4.07 3.84
C VAL A 67 -8.69 3.67 5.29
N ASP A 68 -8.67 4.67 6.16
CA ASP A 68 -9.06 4.61 7.56
C ASP A 68 -10.48 5.16 7.69
N PHE A 69 -11.44 4.25 7.78
CA PHE A 69 -12.85 4.64 7.81
C PHE A 69 -13.16 5.44 9.08
N PRO A 70 -13.88 6.56 8.97
CA PRO A 70 -14.34 7.27 10.15
C PRO A 70 -15.28 6.38 10.97
N ASN A 71 -15.36 6.64 12.27
CA ASN A 71 -16.23 5.88 13.19
C ASN A 71 -17.69 5.81 12.72
N SER A 72 -18.15 6.87 12.05
CA SER A 72 -19.47 6.96 11.44
C SER A 72 -19.70 6.04 10.24
N VAL A 73 -18.68 5.36 9.72
CA VAL A 73 -18.77 4.32 8.68
C VAL A 73 -18.45 2.94 9.28
N ASN A 74 -17.63 2.89 10.34
CA ASN A 74 -17.31 1.66 11.07
C ASN A 74 -18.52 0.96 11.71
N TYR A 75 -19.64 1.66 11.92
CA TYR A 75 -20.90 1.02 12.37
C TYR A 75 -21.34 -0.12 11.42
N LEU A 76 -21.07 -0.01 10.12
CA LEU A 76 -21.37 -1.05 9.14
C LEU A 76 -20.50 -2.30 9.31
N TYR A 77 -19.29 -2.12 9.85
CA TYR A 77 -18.31 -3.19 10.02
C TYR A 77 -18.29 -3.79 11.42
N LYS A 78 -19.03 -3.21 12.38
CA LYS A 78 -19.08 -3.57 13.81
C LYS A 78 -17.72 -3.52 14.53
N LYS A 79 -16.67 -3.06 13.83
CA LYS A 79 -15.29 -2.96 14.28
C LYS A 79 -14.64 -1.75 13.64
N ASN A 80 -13.76 -1.08 14.39
CA ASN A 80 -12.90 -0.03 13.87
C ASN A 80 -11.96 -0.64 12.81
N THR A 81 -12.12 -0.23 11.55
CA THR A 81 -11.56 -0.94 10.40
C THR A 81 -10.72 -0.02 9.52
N LEU A 82 -9.54 -0.48 9.15
CA LEU A 82 -8.74 0.08 8.05
C LEU A 82 -8.87 -0.84 6.84
N LYS A 83 -8.88 -0.28 5.63
CA LYS A 83 -8.86 -1.03 4.38
C LYS A 83 -7.58 -0.74 3.62
N ILE A 84 -6.82 -1.78 3.27
CA ILE A 84 -5.78 -1.67 2.26
C ILE A 84 -6.45 -1.79 0.90
N GLU A 85 -6.30 -0.78 0.06
CA GLU A 85 -6.90 -0.71 -1.26
C GLU A 85 -5.92 -1.14 -2.36
N LEU A 86 -4.63 -0.86 -2.17
CA LEU A 86 -3.61 -1.09 -3.17
C LEU A 86 -2.24 -1.35 -2.55
N VAL A 87 -1.57 -2.38 -3.03
CA VAL A 87 -0.12 -2.56 -2.90
C VAL A 87 0.38 -3.03 -4.25
N TYR A 88 1.06 -2.15 -4.97
CA TYR A 88 1.50 -2.40 -6.34
C TYR A 88 2.96 -2.03 -6.52
N ILE A 89 3.73 -2.93 -7.10
CA ILE A 89 5.15 -2.71 -7.45
C ILE A 89 5.23 -2.71 -8.97
N HIS A 90 5.51 -1.53 -9.55
CA HIS A 90 5.41 -1.28 -10.99
C HIS A 90 6.39 -2.14 -11.78
N GLN A 91 7.65 -2.17 -11.34
CA GLN A 91 8.72 -2.85 -12.06
C GLN A 91 8.95 -4.26 -11.51
N ALA A 92 9.00 -5.25 -12.39
CA ALA A 92 9.11 -6.66 -12.01
C ALA A 92 10.38 -6.99 -11.20
N HIS A 93 11.48 -6.27 -11.43
CA HIS A 93 12.74 -6.47 -10.71
C HIS A 93 12.74 -5.89 -9.29
N LEU A 94 11.76 -5.05 -8.93
CA LEU A 94 11.59 -4.54 -7.57
C LEU A 94 10.69 -5.46 -6.71
N ARG A 95 10.02 -6.42 -7.35
CA ARG A 95 9.15 -7.40 -6.66
C ARG A 95 10.00 -8.41 -5.91
N GLN A 96 9.43 -9.01 -4.86
CA GLN A 96 10.11 -10.00 -4.01
C GLN A 96 11.31 -9.45 -3.19
N HIS A 97 11.54 -8.14 -3.19
CA HIS A 97 12.54 -7.47 -2.34
C HIS A 97 11.97 -6.99 -0.98
N GLY A 98 10.84 -7.53 -0.53
CA GLY A 98 10.26 -7.20 0.78
C GLY A 98 9.58 -5.82 0.89
N ILE A 99 9.48 -5.05 -0.20
CA ILE A 99 8.85 -3.71 -0.19
C ILE A 99 7.39 -3.76 0.27
N ALA A 100 6.60 -4.70 -0.28
CA ALA A 100 5.21 -4.87 0.11
C ALA A 100 5.09 -5.17 1.61
N THR A 101 5.89 -6.12 2.10
CA THR A 101 5.97 -6.46 3.53
C THR A 101 6.29 -5.25 4.39
N TYR A 102 7.24 -4.41 3.96
CA TYR A 102 7.62 -3.20 4.69
C TYR A 102 6.42 -2.25 4.87
N TYR A 103 5.73 -1.90 3.78
CA TYR A 103 4.59 -0.97 3.86
C TYR A 103 3.39 -1.55 4.57
N ILE A 104 3.12 -2.85 4.41
CA ILE A 104 2.05 -3.52 5.17
C ILE A 104 2.33 -3.44 6.66
N LYS A 105 3.58 -3.66 7.10
CA LYS A 105 3.97 -3.49 8.51
C LYS A 105 3.81 -2.05 8.99
N LYS A 106 4.16 -1.05 8.17
CA LYS A 106 3.91 0.38 8.51
C LYS A 106 2.42 0.69 8.68
N ILE A 107 1.57 0.13 7.83
CA ILE A 107 0.11 0.26 7.96
C ILE A 107 -0.39 -0.46 9.22
N GLN A 108 0.14 -1.63 9.57
CA GLN A 108 -0.18 -2.33 10.83
C GLN A 108 0.26 -1.53 12.07
N GLU A 109 1.48 -0.95 12.06
CA GLU A 109 1.98 -0.07 13.12
C GLU A 109 1.06 1.13 13.33
N TYR A 110 0.67 1.79 12.23
CA TYR A 110 -0.31 2.86 12.26
C TYR A 110 -1.65 2.38 12.84
N ALA A 111 -2.20 1.28 12.33
CA ALA A 111 -3.47 0.72 12.77
C ALA A 111 -3.49 0.43 14.28
N MET A 112 -2.43 -0.17 14.81
CA MET A 112 -2.26 -0.40 16.24
C MET A 112 -2.25 0.92 17.03
N SER A 113 -1.53 1.94 16.55
CA SER A 113 -1.43 3.25 17.22
C SER A 113 -2.78 3.99 17.30
N GLN A 114 -3.70 3.70 16.38
CA GLN A 114 -5.01 4.33 16.30
C GLN A 114 -6.14 3.49 16.91
N GLY A 115 -5.82 2.34 17.52
CA GLY A 115 -6.82 1.43 18.07
C GLY A 115 -7.74 0.83 17.00
N ILE A 116 -7.22 0.62 15.79
CA ILE A 116 -7.92 -0.10 14.71
C ILE A 116 -7.92 -1.59 15.06
N GLU A 117 -9.08 -2.21 14.96
CA GLU A 117 -9.30 -3.59 15.42
C GLU A 117 -9.07 -4.63 14.32
N GLN A 118 -9.07 -4.22 13.05
CA GLN A 118 -8.80 -5.10 11.92
C GLN A 118 -8.37 -4.33 10.67
N ILE A 119 -7.64 -5.01 9.79
CA ILE A 119 -7.36 -4.53 8.44
C ILE A 119 -8.09 -5.40 7.43
N ARG A 120 -8.93 -4.79 6.59
CA ARG A 120 -9.58 -5.47 5.47
C ARG A 120 -8.73 -5.34 4.20
N ILE A 121 -8.70 -6.39 3.41
CA ILE A 121 -8.06 -6.37 2.10
C ILE A 121 -8.79 -7.30 1.13
N THR A 122 -8.96 -6.85 -0.10
CA THR A 122 -9.43 -7.71 -1.19
C THR A 122 -8.24 -8.31 -1.89
N VAL A 123 -8.13 -9.63 -1.83
CA VAL A 123 -7.06 -10.40 -2.45
C VAL A 123 -7.57 -10.87 -3.81
N ASN A 124 -7.29 -10.10 -4.86
CA ASN A 124 -7.73 -10.45 -6.22
C ASN A 124 -6.63 -10.15 -7.24
N THR A 125 -5.94 -11.18 -7.71
CA THR A 125 -4.89 -11.05 -8.74
C THR A 125 -5.42 -10.74 -10.13
N ASN A 126 -6.72 -10.85 -10.35
CA ASN A 126 -7.41 -10.62 -11.63
C ASN A 126 -8.24 -9.33 -11.61
N ALA A 127 -8.02 -8.43 -10.65
CA ALA A 127 -8.70 -7.14 -10.65
C ALA A 127 -8.37 -6.36 -11.93
N CYS A 128 -9.37 -5.69 -12.52
CA CYS A 128 -9.20 -4.96 -13.79
C CYS A 128 -8.08 -3.91 -13.77
N LEU A 129 -7.74 -3.40 -12.58
CA LEU A 129 -6.62 -2.46 -12.41
C LEU A 129 -5.25 -3.08 -12.75
N PHE A 130 -5.18 -4.41 -12.85
CA PHE A 130 -4.01 -5.20 -13.22
C PHE A 130 -4.09 -5.74 -14.65
N ASP A 131 -5.02 -5.27 -15.48
CA ASP A 131 -5.08 -5.67 -16.89
C ASP A 131 -3.90 -5.09 -17.67
N GLY A 132 -3.26 -5.93 -18.50
CA GLY A 132 -2.12 -5.53 -19.33
C GLY A 132 -0.78 -5.37 -18.61
N ILE A 133 -0.70 -5.62 -17.30
CA ILE A 133 0.54 -5.45 -16.53
C ILE A 133 1.54 -6.58 -16.80
N ASP A 134 2.83 -6.27 -16.62
CA ASP A 134 3.87 -7.30 -16.50
C ASP A 134 3.60 -8.17 -15.27
N ARG A 135 3.46 -9.48 -15.47
CA ARG A 135 3.19 -10.49 -14.41
C ARG A 135 4.45 -11.22 -13.92
N ARG A 136 5.64 -10.87 -14.38
CA ARG A 136 6.88 -11.47 -13.87
C ARG A 136 7.04 -11.17 -12.38
N ASN A 137 7.41 -12.17 -11.59
CA ASN A 137 7.61 -12.05 -10.14
C ASN A 137 6.35 -11.60 -9.35
N THR A 138 5.14 -11.71 -9.91
CA THR A 138 3.90 -11.54 -9.14
C THR A 138 3.56 -12.82 -8.38
N LEU A 139 2.81 -12.68 -7.29
CA LEU A 139 2.27 -13.82 -6.57
C LEU A 139 0.99 -14.32 -7.27
N PRO A 140 0.86 -15.64 -7.53
CA PRO A 140 -0.43 -16.25 -7.85
C PRO A 140 -1.44 -16.05 -6.72
N GLN A 141 -2.74 -16.16 -7.02
CA GLN A 141 -3.82 -15.91 -6.06
C GLN A 141 -3.63 -16.62 -4.71
N GLN A 142 -3.34 -17.92 -4.72
CA GLN A 142 -3.15 -18.69 -3.48
C GLN A 142 -1.91 -18.23 -2.70
N SER A 143 -0.80 -17.92 -3.38
CA SER A 143 0.40 -17.42 -2.72
C SER A 143 0.22 -15.99 -2.19
N LEU A 144 -0.66 -15.20 -2.81
CA LEU A 144 -1.01 -13.86 -2.31
C LEU A 144 -1.86 -13.95 -1.03
N ILE A 145 -2.79 -14.89 -0.94
CA ILE A 145 -3.52 -15.20 0.30
C ILE A 145 -2.54 -15.59 1.40
N GLN A 146 -1.66 -16.57 1.13
CA GLN A 146 -0.64 -17.02 2.07
C GLN A 146 0.33 -15.91 2.50
N PHE A 147 0.64 -14.99 1.60
CA PHE A 147 1.47 -13.84 1.91
C PHE A 147 0.83 -12.95 2.99
N TYR A 148 -0.47 -12.65 2.88
CA TYR A 148 -1.16 -11.85 3.90
C TYR A 148 -1.38 -12.61 5.21
N GLU A 149 -1.71 -13.91 5.13
CA GLU A 149 -1.80 -14.78 6.31
C GLU A 149 -0.45 -14.85 7.05
N GLY A 150 0.67 -14.90 6.32
CA GLY A 150 2.02 -14.88 6.91
C GLY A 150 2.41 -13.55 7.58
N LEU A 151 1.63 -12.48 7.37
CA LEU A 151 1.80 -11.18 8.03
C LEU A 151 0.80 -10.96 9.17
N GLU A 152 0.05 -11.99 9.56
CA GLU A 152 -0.98 -11.89 10.58
C GLU A 152 -0.44 -11.34 11.92
N ASN A 153 -1.23 -10.46 12.52
CA ASN A 153 -0.94 -9.87 13.82
C ASN A 153 -2.20 -10.01 14.70
N PRO A 154 -2.13 -10.71 15.85
CA PRO A 154 -3.31 -10.91 16.71
C PRO A 154 -3.97 -9.63 17.22
N LYS A 155 -3.23 -8.52 17.30
CA LYS A 155 -3.77 -7.22 17.74
C LYS A 155 -4.56 -6.52 16.63
N VAL A 156 -4.16 -6.72 15.38
CA VAL A 156 -4.80 -6.13 14.19
C VAL A 156 -4.83 -7.20 13.09
N PRO A 157 -5.76 -8.16 13.19
CA PRO A 157 -5.86 -9.25 12.23
C PRO A 157 -6.22 -8.74 10.84
N PHE A 158 -5.80 -9.49 9.82
CA PHE A 158 -6.29 -9.30 8.47
C PHE A 158 -7.63 -10.00 8.27
N TYR A 159 -8.56 -9.31 7.61
CA TYR A 159 -9.79 -9.90 7.10
C TYR A 159 -9.70 -9.91 5.57
N LEU A 160 -9.39 -11.10 5.03
CA LEU A 160 -9.20 -11.30 3.60
C LEU A 160 -10.55 -11.51 2.90
N LEU A 161 -10.80 -10.71 1.87
CA LEU A 161 -11.89 -10.90 0.92
C LEU A 161 -11.31 -11.55 -0.33
N VAL A 162 -11.75 -12.75 -0.69
CA VAL A 162 -11.28 -13.52 -1.86
C VAL A 162 -12.35 -13.62 -2.93
#